data_AF-A0A832M094-F1
#
_entry.id   AF-A0A832M094-F1
#
_cell.length_a   1.000
_cell.length_b   1.000
_cell.length_c   1.000
_cell.angle_alpha   90.00
_cell.angle_beta   90.00
_cell.angle_gamma   90.00
#
_symmetry.space_group_name_H-M   'P 1'
#
loop_
_entity.id
_entity.type
_entity.pdbx_description
1 polymer ?
#
loop_
_entity_poly.entity_id
_entity_poly.type
_entity_poly.pdbx_seq_one_letter_code
_entity_poly.pdbx_strand_id
1 'polypeptide(L)'
;MRVELKKELGAGFAALSLTLLIAALAAATPLEDFLSHYPLPRLYPWYVYWRIAVVMLITWIAASSLASKERRLARWLMVTSALALASSHYAALAAEVTAGGVKIEMFPLLYRVEAKGGSVLKLDIGQVVLLITIAEMVLISRTRTASSGKPNPSR
;
A
#
# COMPACT_ATOMS: atom_id res chain seq x y z
N MET A 1 -8.77 -20.22 -21.60
CA MET A 1 -9.45 -19.31 -20.65
C MET A 1 -9.40 -19.78 -19.19
N ARG A 2 -9.89 -21.00 -18.85
CA ARG A 2 -9.90 -21.49 -17.45
C ARG A 2 -8.52 -21.62 -16.79
N VAL A 3 -7.50 -22.09 -17.52
CA VAL A 3 -6.13 -22.24 -16.98
C VAL A 3 -5.52 -20.89 -16.62
N GLU A 4 -5.72 -19.88 -17.46
CA GLU A 4 -5.20 -18.53 -17.24
C GLU A 4 -5.87 -17.85 -16.06
N LEU A 5 -7.20 -18.02 -15.92
CA LEU A 5 -7.92 -17.57 -14.74
C LEU A 5 -7.42 -18.23 -13.45
N LYS A 6 -7.18 -19.54 -13.45
CA LYS A 6 -6.62 -20.27 -12.29
C LYS A 6 -5.25 -19.73 -11.87
N LYS A 7 -4.38 -19.44 -12.83
CA LYS A 7 -3.06 -18.85 -12.57
C LYS A 7 -3.16 -17.43 -12.01
N GLU A 8 -4.06 -16.60 -12.54
CA GLU A 8 -4.32 -15.25 -12.01
C GLU A 8 -4.85 -15.30 -10.58
N LEU A 9 -5.85 -16.14 -10.31
CA LEU A 9 -6.40 -16.33 -8.97
C LEU A 9 -5.35 -16.89 -7.99
N GLY A 10 -4.56 -17.87 -8.42
CA GLY A 10 -3.49 -18.43 -7.61
C GLY A 10 -2.43 -17.38 -7.24
N ALA A 11 -2.03 -16.54 -8.20
CA ALA A 11 -1.10 -15.44 -7.93
C ALA A 11 -1.71 -14.39 -7.00
N GLY A 12 -2.99 -14.04 -7.19
CA GLY A 12 -3.71 -13.11 -6.32
C GLY A 12 -3.82 -13.62 -4.89
N PHE A 13 -4.18 -14.90 -4.71
CA PHE A 13 -4.24 -15.53 -3.39
C PHE A 13 -2.86 -15.57 -2.73
N ALA A 14 -1.82 -16.00 -3.45
CA ALA A 14 -0.45 -16.03 -2.94
C ALA A 14 0.04 -14.64 -2.52
N ALA A 15 -0.22 -13.61 -3.33
CA ALA A 15 0.11 -12.23 -3.01
C ALA A 15 -0.62 -11.76 -1.75
N LEU A 16 -1.92 -12.02 -1.64
CA LEU A 16 -2.71 -11.66 -0.47
C LEU A 16 -2.19 -12.35 0.80
N SER A 17 -1.94 -13.66 0.74
CA SER A 17 -1.38 -14.40 1.88
C SER A 17 -0.02 -13.83 2.30
N LEU A 18 0.84 -13.50 1.33
CA LEU A 18 2.14 -12.89 1.61
C LEU A 18 1.99 -11.49 2.22
N THR A 19 1.08 -10.66 1.71
CA THR A 19 0.77 -9.34 2.30
C THR A 19 0.32 -9.47 3.75
N LEU A 20 -0.58 -10.40 4.05
CA LEU A 20 -1.08 -10.63 5.41
C LEU A 20 0.02 -11.12 6.35
N LEU A 21 0.90 -12.02 5.88
CA LEU A 21 2.04 -12.49 6.65
C LEU A 21 3.00 -11.34 6.98
N ILE A 22 3.38 -10.54 5.99
CA ILE A 22 4.27 -9.38 6.18
C ILE A 22 3.61 -8.37 7.14
N ALA A 23 2.31 -8.11 7.00
CA ALA A 23 1.58 -7.21 7.89
C ALA A 23 1.55 -7.73 9.34
N ALA A 24 1.35 -9.03 9.55
CA ALA A 24 1.39 -9.64 10.88
C ALA A 24 2.78 -9.52 11.53
N LEU A 25 3.85 -9.76 10.75
CA LEU A 25 5.22 -9.57 11.21
C LEU A 25 5.52 -8.11 11.55
N ALA A 26 5.07 -7.17 10.70
CA ALA A 26 5.21 -5.73 10.95
C ALA A 26 4.45 -5.29 12.22
N ALA A 27 3.25 -5.81 12.45
CA ALA A 27 2.47 -5.54 13.65
C ALA A 27 3.19 -6.01 14.92
N ALA A 28 3.81 -7.20 14.88
CA ALA A 28 4.51 -7.81 16.01
C ALA A 28 5.87 -7.18 16.31
N THR A 29 6.49 -6.51 15.33
CA THR A 29 7.85 -5.96 15.47
C THR A 29 7.82 -4.49 15.91
N PRO A 30 8.41 -4.10 17.06
CA PRO A 30 8.43 -2.72 17.51
C PRO A 30 9.46 -1.89 16.75
N LEU A 31 9.12 -1.52 15.51
CA LEU A 31 10.00 -0.75 14.62
C LEU A 31 10.41 0.61 15.21
N GLU A 32 9.54 1.22 16.01
CA GLU A 32 9.83 2.50 16.68
C GLU A 32 10.95 2.40 17.73
N ASP A 33 11.17 1.23 18.33
CA ASP A 33 12.24 1.05 19.31
C ASP A 33 13.62 1.09 18.64
N PHE A 34 13.68 0.74 17.35
CA PHE A 34 14.87 0.86 16.54
C PHE A 34 15.07 2.26 15.96
N LEU A 35 13.97 2.99 15.71
CA LEU A 35 13.98 4.27 15.01
C LEU A 35 13.94 5.48 15.95
N SER A 36 13.56 5.30 17.22
CA SER A 36 13.47 6.38 18.20
C SER A 36 14.46 6.20 19.35
N HIS A 37 15.21 7.26 19.66
CA HIS A 37 16.20 7.28 20.74
C HIS A 37 15.58 7.60 22.12
N TYR A 38 14.28 7.41 22.29
CA TYR A 38 13.61 7.83 23.52
C TYR A 38 13.73 6.75 24.61
N PRO A 39 14.18 7.11 25.83
CA PRO A 39 14.48 6.14 26.90
C PRO A 39 13.22 5.52 27.55
N LEU A 40 12.02 5.97 27.19
CA LEU A 40 10.75 5.46 27.71
C LEU A 40 9.85 5.02 26.54
N PRO A 41 9.44 3.75 26.48
CA PRO A 41 8.54 3.27 25.43
C PRO A 41 7.17 3.93 25.62
N ARG A 42 6.88 4.95 24.80
CA ARG A 42 5.53 5.49 24.71
C ARG A 42 4.74 4.61 23.76
N LEU A 43 3.96 3.69 24.31
CA LEU A 43 3.05 2.87 23.51
C LEU A 43 1.84 3.71 23.12
N TYR A 44 1.79 4.18 21.87
CA TYR A 44 0.58 4.81 21.35
C TYR A 44 -0.29 3.79 20.61
N PRO A 45 -1.63 3.85 20.74
CA PRO A 45 -2.54 2.91 20.07
C PRO A 45 -2.37 2.84 18.54
N TRP A 46 -1.89 3.93 17.92
CA TRP A 46 -1.69 4.02 16.48
C TRP A 46 -0.38 3.40 15.97
N TYR A 47 0.53 2.98 16.86
CA TYR A 47 1.84 2.42 16.48
C TYR A 47 1.73 1.16 15.62
N VAL A 48 0.84 0.23 16.00
CA VAL A 48 0.64 -1.03 15.25
C VAL A 48 0.26 -0.73 13.80
N TYR A 49 -0.69 0.18 13.60
CA TYR A 49 -1.14 0.56 12.27
C TYR A 49 -0.06 1.30 11.48
N TRP A 50 0.70 2.18 12.14
CA TRP A 50 1.83 2.88 11.53
C TRP A 50 2.91 1.92 11.03
N ARG A 51 3.31 0.92 11.84
CA ARG A 51 4.30 -0.10 11.45
C ARG A 51 3.86 -0.83 10.19
N ILE A 52 2.60 -1.27 10.16
CA ILE A 52 2.01 -1.95 8.99
C ILE A 52 2.07 -1.02 7.77
N ALA A 53 1.64 0.24 7.91
CA ALA A 53 1.62 1.20 6.80
C ALA A 53 3.02 1.42 6.20
N VAL A 54 4.04 1.57 7.03
CA VAL A 54 5.44 1.77 6.60
C VAL A 54 5.95 0.53 5.84
N VAL A 55 5.75 -0.67 6.39
CA VAL A 55 6.23 -1.90 5.74
C VAL A 55 5.47 -2.18 4.45
N MET A 56 4.16 -1.90 4.42
CA MET A 56 3.37 -2.02 3.20
C MET A 56 3.80 -1.01 2.13
N LEU A 57 4.25 0.19 2.51
CA LEU A 57 4.80 1.17 1.55
C LEU A 57 6.08 0.63 0.90
N ILE A 58 7.00 0.09 1.71
CA ILE A 58 8.25 -0.49 1.20
C ILE A 58 7.95 -1.69 0.29
N THR A 59 7.03 -2.57 0.73
CA THR A 59 6.59 -3.72 -0.06
C THR A 59 5.98 -3.28 -1.39
N TRP A 60 5.16 -2.22 -1.36
CA TRP A 60 4.54 -1.64 -2.55
C TRP A 60 5.59 -1.10 -3.53
N ILE A 61 6.58 -0.33 -3.07
CA ILE A 61 7.66 0.21 -3.91
C ILE A 61 8.42 -0.94 -4.60
N ALA A 62 8.80 -1.97 -3.84
CA ALA A 62 9.50 -3.12 -4.38
C ALA A 62 8.66 -3.90 -5.39
N ALA A 63 7.37 -4.12 -5.09
CA ALA A 63 6.46 -4.85 -5.97
C ALA A 63 6.14 -4.07 -7.25
N SER A 64 5.89 -2.76 -7.15
CA SER A 64 5.66 -1.85 -8.28
C SER A 64 6.85 -1.83 -9.24
N SER A 65 8.08 -1.75 -8.71
CA SER A 65 9.32 -1.79 -9.51
C SER A 65 9.49 -3.08 -10.32
N LEU A 66 8.83 -4.17 -9.91
CA LEU A 66 8.87 -5.47 -10.56
C LEU A 66 7.56 -5.83 -11.28
N ALA A 67 6.53 -4.97 -11.19
CA ALA A 67 5.21 -5.25 -11.71
C ALA A 67 5.25 -5.25 -13.24
N SER A 68 4.91 -6.38 -13.83
CA SER A 68 4.78 -6.52 -15.28
C SER A 68 3.59 -7.38 -15.65
N LYS A 69 3.34 -7.51 -16.94
CA LYS A 69 2.27 -8.37 -17.44
C LYS A 69 2.56 -9.84 -17.16
N GLU A 70 3.81 -10.28 -17.30
CA GLU A 70 4.26 -11.65 -17.04
C GLU A 70 4.37 -11.94 -15.53
N ARG A 71 4.75 -10.93 -14.73
CA ARG A 71 4.98 -11.06 -13.29
C ARG A 71 3.71 -10.85 -12.48
N ARG A 72 2.77 -11.80 -12.59
CA ARG A 72 1.45 -11.76 -11.92
C ARG A 72 1.57 -11.59 -10.41
N LEU A 73 2.49 -12.31 -9.77
CA LEU A 73 2.68 -12.23 -8.32
C LEU A 73 3.09 -10.81 -7.89
N ALA A 74 4.08 -10.20 -8.56
CA ALA A 74 4.52 -8.83 -8.25
C ALA A 74 3.38 -7.82 -8.46
N ARG A 75 2.62 -7.95 -9.55
CA ARG A 75 1.45 -7.11 -9.83
C ARG A 75 0.38 -7.22 -8.75
N TRP A 76 0.03 -8.43 -8.34
CA TRP A 76 -0.95 -8.63 -7.28
C TRP A 76 -0.43 -8.20 -5.91
N LEU A 77 0.87 -8.41 -5.63
CA LEU A 77 1.51 -7.98 -4.39
C LEU A 77 1.54 -6.45 -4.27
N MET A 78 1.76 -5.74 -5.38
CA MET A 78 1.62 -4.29 -5.45
C MET A 78 0.19 -3.86 -5.08
N VAL A 79 -0.83 -4.50 -5.69
CA VAL A 79 -2.24 -4.16 -5.40
C VAL A 79 -2.60 -4.44 -3.93
N THR A 80 -2.27 -5.63 -3.41
CA THR A 80 -2.64 -6.01 -2.04
C THR A 80 -1.88 -5.20 -0.99
N SER A 81 -0.61 -4.87 -1.22
CA SER A 81 0.15 -3.98 -0.33
C SER A 81 -0.35 -2.53 -0.36
N ALA A 82 -0.77 -2.01 -1.51
CA ALA A 82 -1.41 -0.69 -1.60
C ALA A 82 -2.71 -0.62 -0.77
N LEU A 83 -3.56 -1.65 -0.86
CA LEU A 83 -4.79 -1.75 -0.09
C LEU A 83 -4.53 -1.87 1.42
N ALA A 84 -3.55 -2.69 1.80
CA ALA A 84 -3.16 -2.84 3.20
C ALA A 84 -2.54 -1.55 3.77
N LEU A 85 -1.74 -0.83 2.97
CA LEU A 85 -1.21 0.49 3.31
C LEU A 85 -2.34 1.47 3.56
N ALA A 86 -3.31 1.61 2.65
CA ALA A 86 -4.40 2.56 2.80
C ALA A 86 -5.25 2.22 4.05
N SER A 87 -5.56 0.93 4.23
CA SER A 87 -6.35 0.46 5.38
C SER A 87 -5.65 0.76 6.72
N SER A 88 -4.35 0.47 6.80
CA SER A 88 -3.55 0.75 8.01
C SER A 88 -3.31 2.24 8.21
N HIS A 89 -3.13 3.03 7.15
CA HIS A 89 -3.03 4.49 7.23
C HIS A 89 -4.28 5.08 7.88
N TYR A 90 -5.48 4.74 7.40
CA TYR A 90 -6.72 5.25 7.98
C TYR A 90 -7.03 4.69 9.37
N ALA A 91 -6.64 3.44 9.65
CA ALA A 91 -6.72 2.90 11.00
C ALA A 91 -5.83 3.68 11.99
N ALA A 92 -4.62 4.08 11.57
CA ALA A 92 -3.73 4.92 12.38
C ALA A 92 -4.36 6.29 12.68
N LEU A 93 -4.92 6.96 11.65
CA LEU A 93 -5.59 8.25 11.81
C LEU A 93 -6.82 8.13 12.74
N ALA A 94 -7.63 7.08 12.57
CA ALA A 94 -8.79 6.83 13.43
C ALA A 94 -8.39 6.55 14.89
N ALA A 95 -7.30 5.80 15.11
CA ALA A 95 -6.76 5.55 16.44
C ALA A 95 -6.21 6.84 17.09
N GLU A 96 -5.58 7.72 16.32
CA GLU A 96 -5.12 9.03 16.78
C GLU A 96 -6.30 9.93 17.21
N VAL A 97 -7.36 9.99 16.40
CA VAL A 97 -8.60 10.72 16.76
C VAL A 97 -9.25 10.15 18.03
N THR A 98 -9.30 8.82 18.14
CA THR A 98 -9.94 8.14 19.29
C THR A 98 -9.14 8.32 20.58
N ALA A 99 -7.81 8.42 20.50
CA ALA A 99 -6.95 8.71 21.65
C ALA A 99 -7.17 10.12 22.22
N GLY A 100 -7.80 11.01 21.44
CA GLY A 100 -8.20 12.36 21.85
C GLY A 100 -7.10 13.41 21.69
N GLY A 101 -7.52 14.68 21.65
CA GLY A 101 -6.61 15.83 21.52
C GLY A 101 -6.21 16.21 20.10
N VAL A 102 -6.68 15.46 19.10
CA VAL A 102 -6.46 15.70 17.67
C VAL A 102 -7.79 15.62 16.93
N LYS A 103 -8.02 16.57 16.01
CA LYS A 103 -9.12 16.53 15.03
C LYS A 103 -8.53 16.38 13.64
N ILE A 104 -9.10 15.48 12.84
CA ILE A 104 -8.64 15.22 11.48
C ILE A 104 -9.77 15.56 10.49
N GLU A 105 -9.45 16.38 9.50
CA GLU A 105 -10.35 16.74 8.39
C GLU A 105 -9.77 16.18 7.08
N MET A 106 -10.57 15.42 6.35
CA MET A 106 -10.15 14.72 5.13
C MET A 106 -10.46 15.56 3.89
N PHE A 107 -9.50 15.64 2.97
CA PHE A 107 -9.63 16.26 1.66
C PHE A 107 -9.17 15.28 0.56
N PRO A 108 -9.44 15.57 -0.72
CA PRO A 108 -8.79 14.85 -1.81
C PRO A 108 -7.26 15.05 -1.74
N LEU A 109 -6.53 13.94 -1.69
CA LEU A 109 -5.07 13.82 -1.58
C LEU A 109 -4.42 14.40 -0.33
N LEU A 110 -5.18 15.03 0.56
CA LEU A 110 -4.66 15.77 1.70
C LEU A 110 -5.52 15.50 2.93
N TYR A 111 -4.96 15.67 4.10
CA TYR A 111 -5.73 15.75 5.33
C TYR A 111 -5.13 16.79 6.26
N ARG A 112 -5.97 17.46 7.03
CA ARG A 112 -5.56 18.44 8.03
C ARG A 112 -5.61 17.80 9.41
N VAL A 113 -4.56 18.00 10.17
CA VAL A 113 -4.45 17.59 11.58
C VAL A 113 -4.49 18.85 12.44
N GLU A 114 -5.52 19.01 13.25
CA GLU A 114 -5.68 20.11 14.20
C GLU A 114 -5.43 19.61 15.62
N ALA A 115 -4.46 20.20 16.32
CA ALA A 115 -4.16 19.92 17.71
C ALA A 115 -4.02 21.23 18.51
N LYS A 116 -3.96 21.15 19.85
CA LYS A 116 -3.94 22.32 20.76
C LYS A 116 -2.87 23.39 20.45
N GLY A 117 -1.85 23.07 19.64
CA GLY A 117 -0.77 23.99 19.26
C GLY A 117 -0.75 24.43 17.79
N GLY A 118 -1.75 24.06 16.98
CA GLY A 118 -1.81 24.47 15.57
C GLY A 118 -2.45 23.44 14.64
N SER A 119 -2.53 23.81 13.36
CA SER A 119 -3.04 22.96 12.30
C SER A 119 -1.95 22.67 11.27
N VAL A 120 -1.80 21.41 10.86
CA VAL A 120 -0.83 20.99 9.85
C VAL A 120 -1.56 20.26 8.74
N LEU A 121 -1.31 20.66 7.50
CA LEU A 121 -1.80 19.96 6.31
C LEU A 121 -0.77 18.89 5.90
N LYS A 122 -1.23 17.66 5.69
CA LYS A 122 -0.40 16.50 5.34
C LYS A 122 -0.90 15.88 4.05
N LEU A 123 0.02 15.28 3.29
CA LEU A 123 -0.29 14.48 2.11
C LEU A 123 -0.90 13.13 2.51
N ASP A 124 -2.02 12.77 1.90
CA ASP A 124 -2.65 11.46 2.06
C ASP A 124 -1.92 10.43 1.18
N ILE A 125 -0.88 9.83 1.75
CA ILE A 125 -0.10 8.78 1.08
C ILE A 125 -0.96 7.57 0.71
N GLY A 126 -2.03 7.29 1.47
CA GLY A 126 -2.99 6.23 1.14
C GLY A 126 -3.65 6.47 -0.21
N GLN A 127 -4.21 7.66 -0.43
CA GLN A 127 -4.83 8.01 -1.71
C GLN A 127 -3.80 8.06 -2.85
N VAL A 128 -2.64 8.65 -2.61
CA VAL A 128 -1.58 8.77 -3.63
C VAL A 128 -1.15 7.39 -4.11
N VAL A 129 -0.85 6.47 -3.20
CA VAL A 129 -0.42 5.10 -3.54
C VAL A 129 -1.52 4.33 -4.28
N LEU A 130 -2.79 4.47 -3.86
CA LEU A 130 -3.91 3.84 -4.56
C LEU A 130 -4.05 4.36 -6.00
N LEU A 131 -3.95 5.67 -6.21
CA LEU A 131 -4.04 6.26 -7.55
C LEU A 131 -2.89 5.83 -8.46
N ILE A 132 -1.66 5.82 -7.94
CA ILE A 132 -0.49 5.33 -8.70
C ILE A 132 -0.68 3.85 -9.05
N THR A 133 -1.15 3.04 -8.10
CA THR A 133 -1.44 1.60 -8.33
C THR A 133 -2.47 1.41 -9.46
N ILE A 134 -3.53 2.21 -9.48
CA ILE A 134 -4.54 2.18 -10.56
C ILE A 134 -3.90 2.57 -11.90
N ALA A 135 -3.11 3.66 -11.93
CA ALA A 135 -2.44 4.11 -13.14
C ALA A 135 -1.49 3.04 -13.70
N GLU A 136 -0.68 2.41 -12.85
CA GLU A 136 0.22 1.32 -13.24
C GLU A 136 -0.55 0.11 -13.76
N MET A 137 -1.65 -0.29 -13.11
CA MET A 137 -2.49 -1.39 -13.59
C MET A 137 -3.08 -1.11 -14.99
N VAL A 138 -3.49 0.13 -15.26
CA VAL A 138 -3.97 0.54 -16.58
C VAL A 138 -2.85 0.49 -17.61
N LEU A 139 -1.65 0.98 -17.28
CA LEU A 139 -0.49 0.97 -18.17
C LEU A 139 -0.04 -0.46 -18.52
N ILE A 140 0.06 -1.34 -17.51
CA ILE A 140 0.40 -2.77 -17.69
C ILE A 140 -0.65 -3.48 -18.56
N SER A 141 -1.91 -3.09 -18.45
CA SER A 141 -2.99 -3.68 -19.26
C SER A 141 -2.92 -3.23 -20.73
N ARG A 142 -2.49 -1.98 -20.99
CA ARG A 142 -2.42 -1.37 -22.33
C ARG A 142 -1.25 -1.86 -23.18
N THR A 143 -0.13 -2.31 -22.60
CA THR A 143 1.01 -2.84 -23.36
C THR A 143 0.70 -4.08 -24.22
N ARG A 144 -0.49 -4.67 -24.10
CA ARG A 144 -0.99 -5.77 -24.94
C ARG A 144 -1.41 -5.36 -26.36
N THR A 145 -1.89 -4.13 -26.57
CA THR A 145 -2.48 -3.76 -27.88
C THR A 145 -1.43 -3.38 -28.93
N ALA A 146 -0.24 -2.94 -28.52
CA ALA A 146 0.80 -2.51 -29.46
C ALA A 146 1.60 -3.68 -30.09
N SER A 147 1.74 -4.83 -29.40
CA SER A 147 2.58 -5.93 -29.89
C SER A 147 1.87 -6.94 -30.79
N SER A 148 0.54 -6.90 -30.90
CA SER A 148 -0.24 -7.82 -31.74
C SER A 148 -0.44 -7.33 -33.18
N GLY A 149 0.18 -6.21 -33.58
CA GLY A 149 -0.08 -5.52 -34.84
C GLY A 149 1.05 -5.52 -35.87
N LYS A 150 2.07 -6.39 -35.77
CA LYS A 150 3.03 -6.56 -36.87
C LYS A 150 2.50 -7.64 -37.83
N PRO A 151 1.97 -7.29 -39.03
CA PRO A 151 1.74 -8.27 -40.07
C PRO A 151 3.10 -8.86 -40.46
N ASN A 152 3.13 -10.19 -40.59
CA ASN A 152 4.28 -10.93 -41.07
C ASN A 152 4.58 -10.48 -42.51
N PRO A 153 5.74 -9.87 -42.82
CA PRO A 153 6.06 -9.39 -44.17
C PRO A 153 6.53 -10.53 -45.11
N SER A 154 5.97 -11.73 -44.95
CA SER A 154 6.26 -12.87 -45.81
C SER A 154 4.97 -13.48 -46.35
N ARG A 155 4.40 -12.83 -47.37
CA ARG A 155 3.58 -13.42 -48.43
C ARG A 155 3.47 -12.46 -49.59
#